data_AF-A0AAU8BSP5-F1
#
_entry.id   AF-A0AAU8BSP5-F1
#
_cell.length_a   1.000
_cell.length_b   1.000
_cell.length_c   1.000
_cell.angle_alpha   90.00
_cell.angle_beta   90.00
_cell.angle_gamma   90.00
#
_symmetry.space_group_name_H-M   'P 1'
#
loop_
_entity.id
_entity.type
_entity.pdbx_description
1 polymer ?
#
loop_
_entity_poly.entity_id
_entity_poly.type
_entity_poly.pdbx_seq_one_letter_code
_entity_poly.pdbx_strand_id
1 'polypeptide(L)'
;MSYEICYQTKCFVSPADGMRPAAESVLGDNYEARLLSDFSLWGLEDLHFVYAEIGSSNCFDSDNKRARNWQLIACSDYQTCLEEVGLKWAKYVSRGYLQPSGRRGTPEGWIKKVRALLDANDPICGRVPLSIDVVLETPTCWEDKHRVDSFLEKLSFMNIERCSVGCGNMKQIKLTLKPKTSFELWLFQAYLNRVFGYVRLTEPYIVSA
;
A
#
# COMPACT_ATOMS: atom_id res chain seq x y z
N MET A 1 -14.10 -5.10 -22.76
CA MET A 1 -13.24 -4.13 -22.05
C MET A 1 -13.24 -4.51 -20.59
N SER A 2 -12.08 -4.74 -19.98
CA SER A 2 -11.99 -5.03 -18.53
C SER A 2 -11.95 -3.72 -17.74
N TYR A 3 -12.56 -3.70 -16.56
CA TYR A 3 -12.50 -2.61 -15.58
C TYR A 3 -12.33 -3.19 -14.17
N GLU A 4 -11.86 -2.37 -13.25
CA GLU A 4 -11.75 -2.71 -11.83
C GLU A 4 -13.05 -2.38 -11.09
N ILE A 5 -13.46 -3.26 -10.18
CA ILE A 5 -14.56 -3.05 -9.27
C ILE A 5 -13.96 -2.78 -7.88
N CYS A 6 -14.24 -1.60 -7.33
CA CYS A 6 -13.89 -1.28 -5.94
C CYS A 6 -15.10 -1.56 -5.06
N TYR A 7 -15.11 -2.72 -4.41
CA TYR A 7 -16.24 -3.19 -3.60
C TYR A 7 -16.37 -2.37 -2.32
N GLN A 8 -15.25 -2.18 -1.62
CA GLN A 8 -15.18 -1.49 -0.34
C GLN A 8 -13.92 -0.65 -0.25
N THR A 9 -13.98 0.38 0.59
CA THR A 9 -12.86 1.26 0.92
C THR A 9 -12.90 1.55 2.41
N LYS A 10 -11.77 1.41 3.08
CA LYS A 10 -11.59 1.74 4.50
C LYS A 10 -10.40 2.68 4.63
N CYS A 11 -10.47 3.59 5.58
CA CYS A 11 -9.35 4.45 5.92
C CYS A 11 -9.08 4.32 7.41
N PHE A 12 -7.81 4.29 7.79
CA PHE A 12 -7.39 4.35 9.18
C PHE A 12 -6.32 5.41 9.38
N VAL A 13 -6.19 5.91 10.60
CA VAL A 13 -5.21 6.93 10.98
C VAL A 13 -4.28 6.40 12.05
N SER A 14 -3.00 6.73 11.89
CA SER A 14 -1.96 6.50 12.88
C SER A 14 -1.32 7.86 13.18
N PRO A 15 -1.60 8.47 14.35
CA PRO A 15 -0.98 9.72 14.73
C PRO A 15 0.54 9.58 14.86
N ALA A 16 1.29 10.62 14.51
CA ALA A 16 2.74 10.64 14.56
C ALA A 16 3.26 10.24 15.95
N ASP A 17 2.69 10.83 17.01
CA ASP A 17 3.07 10.57 18.40
C ASP A 17 2.89 9.10 18.79
N GLY A 18 1.85 8.44 18.25
CA GLY A 18 1.61 7.01 18.47
C GLY A 18 2.60 6.09 17.74
N MET A 19 3.27 6.60 16.70
CA MET A 19 4.24 5.85 15.91
C MET A 19 5.68 6.05 16.35
N ARG A 20 5.99 7.14 17.08
CA ARG A 20 7.36 7.40 17.54
C ARG A 20 7.98 6.25 18.32
N PRO A 21 7.30 5.58 19.26
CA PRO A 21 7.89 4.44 19.97
C PRO A 21 8.27 3.28 19.04
N ALA A 22 7.47 3.06 17.98
CA ALA A 22 7.78 2.06 16.96
C ALA A 22 8.96 2.51 16.10
N ALA A 23 9.04 3.80 15.73
CA ALA A 23 10.16 4.36 14.99
C ALA A 23 11.48 4.26 15.77
N GLU A 24 11.47 4.62 17.05
CA GLU A 24 12.62 4.50 17.96
C GLU A 24 13.03 3.05 18.16
N SER A 25 12.07 2.12 18.31
CA SER A 25 12.38 0.69 18.41
C SER A 25 13.02 0.12 17.14
N VAL A 26 12.70 0.66 15.97
CA VAL A 26 13.14 0.13 14.68
C VAL A 26 14.42 0.81 14.19
N LEU A 27 14.53 2.13 14.36
CA LEU A 27 15.64 2.94 13.85
C LEU A 27 16.56 3.46 14.96
N GLY A 28 16.19 3.36 16.23
CA GLY A 28 16.91 3.93 17.38
C GLY A 28 16.49 5.37 17.70
N ASP A 29 17.04 5.92 18.79
CA ASP A 29 16.69 7.26 19.31
C ASP A 29 16.95 8.40 18.30
N ASN A 30 17.81 8.17 17.29
CA ASN A 30 18.09 9.11 16.20
C ASN A 30 17.24 8.84 14.95
N TYR A 31 16.04 8.27 15.10
CA TYR A 31 15.20 7.83 13.99
C TYR A 31 14.95 8.93 12.95
N GLU A 32 14.76 10.19 13.34
CA GLU A 32 14.51 11.30 12.41
C GLU A 32 15.70 11.54 11.48
N ALA A 33 16.92 11.57 12.04
CA ALA A 33 18.13 11.72 11.26
C ALA A 33 18.31 10.56 10.28
N ARG A 34 17.97 9.34 10.72
CA ARG A 34 17.99 8.15 9.86
C ARG A 34 16.92 8.18 8.78
N LEU A 35 15.68 8.58 9.08
CA LEU A 35 14.63 8.76 8.07
C LEU A 35 15.12 9.64 6.92
N LEU A 36 15.82 10.73 7.23
CA LEU A 36 16.39 11.62 6.22
C LEU A 36 17.64 11.03 5.54
N SER A 37 18.64 10.55 6.28
CA SER A 37 19.91 10.10 5.70
C SER A 37 19.80 8.76 4.97
N ASP A 38 19.05 7.82 5.56
CA ASP A 38 18.94 6.44 5.10
C ASP A 38 17.84 6.27 4.05
N PHE A 39 16.74 7.02 4.19
CA PHE A 39 15.55 6.84 3.36
C PHE A 39 15.12 8.11 2.63
N SER A 40 15.73 9.27 2.95
CA SER A 40 15.35 10.59 2.42
C SER A 40 13.85 10.88 2.57
N LEU A 41 13.34 10.55 3.76
CA LEU A 41 11.98 10.82 4.22
C LEU A 41 12.03 11.96 5.25
N TRP A 42 11.13 12.93 5.10
CA TRP A 42 11.07 14.11 5.95
C TRP A 42 10.15 13.84 7.14
N GLY A 43 10.75 13.42 8.25
CA GLY A 43 10.04 13.27 9.53
C GLY A 43 8.90 12.25 9.51
N LEU A 44 8.16 12.24 10.62
CA LEU A 44 6.99 11.40 10.83
C LEU A 44 5.79 12.31 11.09
N GLU A 45 4.78 12.22 10.24
CA GLU A 45 3.53 12.96 10.34
C GLU A 45 2.37 12.03 10.67
N ASP A 46 1.18 12.58 10.86
CA ASP A 46 -0.04 11.79 10.97
C ASP A 46 -0.29 11.06 9.65
N LEU A 47 -0.41 9.74 9.71
CA LEU A 47 -0.54 8.90 8.52
C LEU A 47 -1.94 8.36 8.37
N HIS A 48 -2.45 8.45 7.15
CA HIS A 48 -3.69 7.82 6.69
C HIS A 48 -3.37 6.58 5.86
N PHE A 49 -4.04 5.48 6.18
CA PHE A 49 -3.92 4.19 5.51
C PHE A 49 -5.21 3.88 4.78
N VAL A 50 -5.20 3.98 3.46
CA VAL A 50 -6.38 3.75 2.62
C VAL A 50 -6.33 2.36 2.04
N TYR A 51 -7.24 1.51 2.47
CA TYR A 51 -7.43 0.15 1.99
C TYR A 51 -8.63 0.08 1.05
N ALA A 52 -8.52 -0.73 0.00
CA ALA A 52 -9.65 -1.00 -0.88
C ALA A 52 -9.73 -2.49 -1.24
N GLU A 53 -10.95 -3.03 -1.20
CA GLU A 53 -11.25 -4.36 -1.74
C GLU A 53 -11.54 -4.22 -3.23
N ILE A 54 -10.63 -4.71 -4.07
CA ILE A 54 -10.66 -4.49 -5.52
C ILE A 54 -10.51 -5.81 -6.26
N GLY A 55 -11.25 -5.94 -7.37
CA GLY A 55 -11.14 -7.06 -8.29
C GLY A 55 -11.47 -6.68 -9.72
N SER A 56 -10.77 -7.31 -10.66
CA SER A 56 -11.02 -7.11 -12.08
C SER A 56 -12.35 -7.75 -12.51
N SER A 57 -13.07 -7.07 -13.40
CA SER A 57 -14.38 -7.48 -13.89
C SER A 57 -14.41 -8.82 -14.64
N ASN A 58 -13.26 -9.38 -15.00
CA ASN A 58 -13.14 -10.62 -15.76
C ASN A 58 -12.32 -11.70 -15.03
N CYS A 59 -11.89 -11.46 -13.78
CA CYS A 59 -11.16 -12.44 -12.98
C CYS A 59 -12.10 -13.14 -12.01
N PHE A 60 -12.05 -14.47 -12.01
CA PHE A 60 -12.88 -15.32 -11.15
C PHE A 60 -12.00 -16.26 -10.33
N ASP A 61 -12.42 -16.57 -9.11
CA ASP A 61 -11.79 -17.56 -8.25
C ASP A 61 -12.24 -18.99 -8.62
N SER A 62 -11.74 -19.99 -7.89
CA SER A 62 -12.08 -21.40 -8.10
C SER A 62 -13.57 -21.71 -7.90
N ASP A 63 -14.30 -20.87 -7.17
CA ASP A 63 -15.73 -20.99 -6.91
C ASP A 63 -16.57 -20.26 -7.97
N ASN A 64 -15.94 -19.77 -9.04
CA ASN A 64 -16.55 -18.97 -10.10
C ASN A 64 -17.20 -17.66 -9.58
N LYS A 65 -16.73 -17.15 -8.43
CA LYS A 65 -17.05 -15.81 -7.94
C LYS A 65 -15.98 -14.84 -8.44
N ARG A 66 -16.31 -13.55 -8.52
CA ARG A 66 -15.34 -12.54 -8.95
C ARG A 66 -14.19 -12.47 -7.94
N ALA A 67 -12.98 -12.72 -8.43
CA ALA A 67 -11.76 -12.64 -7.63
C ALA A 67 -11.55 -11.19 -7.20
N ARG A 68 -11.35 -10.97 -5.91
CA ARG A 68 -11.12 -9.65 -5.31
C ARG A 68 -10.24 -9.79 -4.08
N ASN A 69 -9.38 -8.80 -3.86
CA ASN A 69 -8.44 -8.80 -2.74
C ASN A 69 -8.44 -7.42 -2.08
N TRP A 70 -8.17 -7.39 -0.78
CA TRP A 70 -7.82 -6.14 -0.10
C TRP A 70 -6.42 -5.69 -0.53
N GLN A 71 -6.28 -4.39 -0.73
CA GLN A 71 -5.05 -3.75 -1.16
C GLN A 71 -4.85 -2.48 -0.36
N LEU A 72 -3.62 -2.24 0.10
CA LEU A 72 -3.22 -0.95 0.64
C LEU A 72 -2.90 -0.02 -0.53
N ILE A 73 -3.79 0.95 -0.73
CA ILE A 73 -3.75 1.86 -1.86
C ILE A 73 -2.83 3.04 -1.58
N ALA A 74 -2.87 3.57 -0.36
CA ALA A 74 -2.01 4.67 0.05
C ALA A 74 -1.73 4.59 1.55
N CYS A 75 -0.51 4.95 1.93
CA CYS A 75 -0.10 5.21 3.31
C CYS A 75 0.72 6.49 3.31
N SER A 76 0.11 7.62 3.67
CA SER A 76 0.75 8.92 3.64
C SER A 76 -0.05 9.94 4.45
N ASP A 77 0.37 11.20 4.44
CA ASP A 77 -0.42 12.29 5.01
C ASP A 77 -1.79 12.43 4.32
N TYR A 78 -2.68 13.21 4.94
CA TYR A 78 -4.03 13.44 4.46
C TYR A 78 -4.06 13.93 3.01
N GLN A 79 -3.23 14.93 2.69
CA GLN A 79 -3.27 15.61 1.41
C GLN A 79 -2.77 14.67 0.31
N THR A 80 -1.66 13.98 0.55
CA THR A 80 -1.13 12.98 -0.38
C THR A 80 -2.14 11.85 -0.61
N CYS A 81 -2.80 11.35 0.44
CA CYS A 81 -3.85 10.33 0.29
C CYS A 81 -5.04 10.83 -0.54
N LEU A 82 -5.48 12.07 -0.33
CA LEU A 82 -6.56 12.67 -1.11
C LEU A 82 -6.18 12.87 -2.58
N GLU A 83 -4.93 13.24 -2.86
CA GLU A 83 -4.42 13.38 -4.23
C GLU A 83 -4.31 12.03 -4.94
N GLU A 84 -3.64 11.06 -4.31
CA GLU A 84 -3.37 9.74 -4.88
C GLU A 84 -4.65 8.91 -5.04
N VAL A 85 -5.50 8.86 -4.01
CA VAL A 85 -6.69 8.00 -4.02
C VAL A 85 -7.93 8.78 -4.40
N GLY A 86 -8.10 10.00 -3.93
CA GLY A 86 -9.25 10.82 -4.31
C GLY A 86 -9.15 11.27 -5.76
N LEU A 87 -8.15 12.10 -6.08
CA LEU A 87 -8.09 12.78 -7.38
C LEU A 87 -7.62 11.88 -8.52
N LYS A 88 -6.53 11.11 -8.36
CA LYS A 88 -6.04 10.27 -9.48
C LYS A 88 -7.04 9.17 -9.81
N TRP A 89 -7.68 8.55 -8.83
CA TRP A 89 -8.67 7.52 -9.13
C TRP A 89 -10.01 8.07 -9.62
N ALA A 90 -10.37 9.30 -9.28
CA ALA A 90 -11.52 9.97 -9.89
C ALA A 90 -11.40 10.02 -11.42
N LYS A 91 -10.17 10.13 -11.97
CA LYS A 91 -9.93 10.02 -13.41
C LYS A 91 -10.28 8.62 -13.93
N TYR A 92 -9.94 7.56 -13.21
CA TYR A 92 -10.33 6.19 -13.58
C TYR A 92 -11.84 5.96 -13.49
N VAL A 93 -12.51 6.55 -12.49
CA VAL A 93 -13.97 6.55 -12.38
C VAL A 93 -14.61 7.26 -13.58
N SER A 94 -14.11 8.45 -13.95
CA SER A 94 -14.62 9.22 -15.10
C SER A 94 -14.59 8.43 -16.41
N ARG A 95 -13.55 7.61 -16.58
CA ARG A 95 -13.32 6.80 -17.78
C ARG A 95 -13.99 5.42 -17.71
N GLY A 96 -14.63 5.08 -16.59
CA GLY A 96 -15.24 3.77 -16.36
C GLY A 96 -14.26 2.63 -16.14
N TYR A 97 -12.96 2.92 -15.93
CA TYR A 97 -11.93 1.93 -15.61
C TYR A 97 -11.99 1.48 -14.15
N LEU A 98 -12.60 2.28 -13.28
CA LEU A 98 -12.89 1.94 -11.90
C LEU A 98 -14.39 2.14 -11.64
N GLN A 99 -15.06 1.12 -11.11
CA GLN A 99 -16.48 1.16 -10.76
C GLN A 99 -16.65 1.04 -9.25
N PRO A 100 -16.94 2.15 -8.54
CA PRO A 100 -17.24 2.13 -7.12
C PRO A 100 -18.48 1.27 -6.86
N SER A 101 -18.35 0.28 -5.99
CA SER A 101 -19.40 -0.69 -5.63
C SER A 101 -20.05 -1.39 -6.84
N GLY A 102 -19.26 -1.59 -7.91
CA GLY A 102 -19.71 -2.27 -9.12
C GLY A 102 -20.72 -1.48 -9.96
N ARG A 103 -20.80 -0.16 -9.75
CA ARG A 103 -21.69 0.74 -10.50
C ARG A 103 -20.88 1.84 -11.17
N ARG A 104 -21.44 2.42 -12.24
CA ARG A 104 -20.91 3.68 -12.76
C ARG A 104 -21.05 4.75 -11.68
N GLY A 105 -19.91 5.27 -11.23
CA GLY A 105 -19.84 6.40 -10.31
C GLY A 105 -19.50 7.70 -11.05
N THR A 106 -19.60 8.82 -10.34
CA THR A 106 -19.07 10.10 -10.80
C THR A 106 -17.73 10.39 -10.13
N PRO A 107 -16.82 11.12 -10.80
CA PRO A 107 -15.57 11.57 -10.21
C PRO A 107 -15.76 12.34 -8.89
N GLU A 108 -16.74 13.24 -8.86
CA GLU A 108 -17.05 14.09 -7.70
C GLU A 108 -17.59 13.25 -6.53
N GLY A 109 -18.44 12.27 -6.83
CA GLY A 109 -18.96 11.34 -5.83
C GLY A 109 -17.85 10.50 -5.22
N TRP A 110 -16.87 10.07 -6.02
CA TRP A 110 -15.69 9.37 -5.54
C TRP A 110 -14.82 10.25 -4.63
N ILE A 111 -14.49 11.47 -5.06
CA ILE A 111 -13.67 12.40 -4.25
C ILE A 111 -14.36 12.68 -2.92
N LYS A 112 -15.67 12.96 -2.94
CA LYS A 112 -16.46 13.19 -1.72
C LYS A 112 -16.41 11.98 -0.78
N LYS A 113 -16.52 10.76 -1.32
CA LYS A 113 -16.43 9.52 -0.54
C LYS A 113 -15.05 9.37 0.10
N VAL A 114 -13.97 9.54 -0.65
CA VAL A 114 -12.59 9.42 -0.13
C VAL A 114 -12.33 10.48 0.95
N ARG A 115 -12.73 11.72 0.72
CA ARG A 115 -12.60 12.80 1.71
C ARG A 115 -13.31 12.44 3.02
N ALA A 116 -14.58 12.01 2.94
CA ALA A 116 -15.34 11.61 4.13
C ALA A 116 -14.69 10.44 4.90
N LEU A 117 -14.02 9.51 4.20
CA LEU A 117 -13.28 8.42 4.84
C LEU A 117 -12.01 8.92 5.54
N LEU A 118 -11.28 9.85 4.93
CA LEU A 118 -10.11 10.47 5.55
C LEU A 118 -10.50 11.28 6.78
N ASP A 119 -11.59 12.05 6.69
CA ASP A 119 -12.10 12.89 7.78
C ASP A 119 -12.64 12.08 8.98
N ALA A 120 -13.04 10.83 8.77
CA ALA A 120 -13.54 9.95 9.84
C ALA A 120 -12.47 9.64 10.89
N ASN A 121 -11.19 9.70 10.53
CA ASN A 121 -10.05 9.53 11.43
C ASN A 121 -10.10 8.25 12.30
N ASP A 122 -10.63 7.15 11.76
CA ASP A 122 -10.70 5.88 12.47
C ASP A 122 -9.29 5.40 12.85
N PRO A 123 -8.97 5.14 14.13
CA PRO A 123 -7.62 4.79 14.51
C PRO A 123 -7.23 3.40 13.99
N ILE A 124 -5.98 3.23 13.57
CA ILE A 124 -5.45 1.97 13.06
C ILE A 124 -5.26 0.90 14.15
N CYS A 125 -5.41 1.22 15.45
CA CYS A 125 -5.19 0.36 16.63
C CYS A 125 -5.20 -1.17 16.36
N GLY A 126 -4.03 -1.77 16.14
CA GLY A 126 -3.87 -3.22 15.94
C GLY A 126 -4.37 -3.78 14.61
N ARG A 127 -4.84 -2.92 13.69
CA ARG A 127 -5.37 -3.25 12.35
C ARG A 127 -4.29 -3.20 11.27
N VAL A 128 -3.03 -3.44 11.64
CA VAL A 128 -1.98 -3.70 10.66
C VAL A 128 -2.19 -5.10 10.08
N PRO A 129 -1.98 -5.29 8.77
CA PRO A 129 -2.12 -6.61 8.17
C PRO A 129 -1.11 -7.60 8.72
N LEU A 130 -1.51 -8.88 8.73
CA LEU A 130 -0.58 -9.98 9.08
C LEU A 130 0.58 -10.07 8.11
N SER A 131 0.32 -9.76 6.84
CA SER A 131 1.34 -9.68 5.81
C SER A 131 0.88 -8.75 4.69
N ILE A 132 1.82 -8.28 3.90
CA ILE A 132 1.53 -7.55 2.67
C ILE A 132 2.51 -7.96 1.58
N ASP A 133 1.96 -8.19 0.40
CA ASP A 133 2.65 -8.68 -0.77
C ASP A 133 2.84 -7.55 -1.79
N VAL A 134 4.04 -7.47 -2.33
CA VAL A 134 4.35 -6.69 -3.53
C VAL A 134 4.97 -7.59 -4.58
N VAL A 135 4.54 -7.42 -5.81
CA VAL A 135 5.09 -8.13 -6.96
C VAL A 135 5.89 -7.14 -7.80
N LEU A 136 7.17 -7.40 -7.94
CA LEU A 136 8.11 -6.66 -8.78
C LEU A 136 8.45 -7.51 -10.01
N GLU A 137 8.78 -6.84 -11.10
CA GLU A 137 9.35 -7.52 -12.28
C GLU A 137 10.69 -8.17 -11.92
N THR A 138 11.00 -9.33 -12.51
CA THR A 138 12.31 -9.95 -12.28
C THR A 138 13.41 -9.09 -12.92
N PRO A 139 14.44 -8.69 -12.16
CA PRO A 139 15.59 -7.97 -12.68
C PRO A 139 16.21 -8.68 -13.88
N THR A 140 16.37 -7.98 -14.99
CA THR A 140 17.01 -8.51 -16.20
C THR A 140 18.46 -8.08 -16.35
N CYS A 141 18.89 -7.04 -15.63
CA CYS A 141 20.26 -6.53 -15.63
C CYS A 141 20.84 -6.43 -14.21
N TRP A 142 22.14 -6.15 -14.13
CA TRP A 142 22.83 -6.05 -12.85
C TRP A 142 22.37 -4.84 -12.04
N GLU A 143 22.02 -3.73 -12.70
CA GLU A 143 21.53 -2.51 -12.04
C GLU A 143 20.22 -2.78 -11.29
N ASP A 144 19.26 -3.44 -11.93
CA ASP A 144 17.99 -3.80 -11.31
C ASP A 144 18.16 -4.78 -10.16
N LYS A 145 19.07 -5.74 -10.32
CA LYS A 145 19.36 -6.71 -9.27
C LYS A 145 19.99 -6.01 -8.07
N HIS A 146 20.99 -5.16 -8.30
CA HIS A 146 21.63 -4.36 -7.27
C HIS A 146 20.61 -3.45 -6.57
N ARG A 147 19.71 -2.82 -7.31
CA ARG A 147 18.63 -1.99 -6.75
C ARG A 147 17.72 -2.77 -5.80
N VAL A 148 17.29 -3.97 -6.17
CA VAL A 148 16.47 -4.84 -5.29
C VAL A 148 17.27 -5.31 -4.07
N ASP A 149 18.51 -5.72 -4.27
CA ASP A 149 19.35 -6.22 -3.18
C ASP A 149 19.68 -5.09 -2.17
N SER A 150 20.00 -3.87 -2.64
CA SER A 150 20.19 -2.69 -1.78
C SER A 150 18.92 -2.24 -1.07
N PHE A 151 17.75 -2.37 -1.72
CA PHE A 151 16.47 -2.12 -1.07
C PHE A 151 16.24 -3.07 0.12
N LEU A 152 16.46 -4.38 -0.09
CA LEU A 152 16.31 -5.40 0.96
C LEU A 152 17.37 -5.28 2.06
N GLU A 153 18.61 -4.96 1.71
CA GLU A 153 19.68 -4.72 2.67
C GLU A 153 19.32 -3.57 3.61
N LYS A 154 18.82 -2.46 3.05
CA LYS A 154 18.40 -1.28 3.83
C LYS A 154 17.24 -1.57 4.78
N LEU A 155 16.38 -2.53 4.44
CA LEU A 155 15.23 -2.96 5.24
C LEU A 155 15.46 -4.30 5.95
N SER A 156 16.71 -4.72 6.13
CA SER A 156 17.07 -6.02 6.71
C SER A 156 16.59 -6.23 8.16
N PHE A 157 16.27 -5.14 8.86
CA PHE A 157 15.67 -5.17 10.19
C PHE A 157 14.16 -5.51 10.18
N MET A 158 13.51 -5.49 9.02
CA MET A 158 12.11 -5.88 8.84
C MET A 158 11.99 -7.35 8.43
N ASN A 159 10.84 -7.95 8.75
CA ASN A 159 10.54 -9.32 8.33
C ASN A 159 10.02 -9.36 6.88
N ILE A 160 10.93 -9.34 5.91
CA ILE A 160 10.64 -9.38 4.48
C ILE A 160 11.09 -10.72 3.89
N GLU A 161 10.13 -11.49 3.38
CA GLU A 161 10.38 -12.73 2.66
C GLU A 161 10.43 -12.47 1.16
N ARG A 162 11.43 -13.04 0.47
CA ARG A 162 11.58 -12.96 -0.99
C ARG A 162 11.26 -14.31 -1.61
N CYS A 163 10.29 -14.35 -2.51
CA CYS A 163 9.90 -15.53 -3.27
C CYS A 163 9.92 -15.24 -4.78
N SER A 164 10.43 -16.17 -5.58
CA SER A 164 10.29 -16.08 -7.04
C SER A 164 8.93 -16.66 -7.43
N VAL A 165 8.11 -15.85 -8.11
CA VAL A 165 6.80 -16.26 -8.59
C VAL A 165 6.76 -16.19 -10.12
N GLY A 166 6.04 -17.10 -10.75
CA GLY A 166 5.88 -17.16 -12.19
C GLY A 166 4.42 -17.04 -12.59
N CYS A 167 4.12 -16.21 -13.59
CA CYS A 167 2.82 -16.20 -14.26
C CYS A 167 3.06 -16.44 -15.76
N GLY A 168 2.83 -17.67 -16.22
CA GLY A 168 3.19 -18.10 -17.57
C GLY A 168 4.70 -17.97 -17.81
N ASN A 169 5.09 -17.19 -18.83
CA ASN A 169 6.50 -16.95 -19.18
C ASN A 169 7.13 -15.79 -18.40
N MET A 170 6.35 -15.03 -17.62
CA MET A 170 6.85 -13.91 -16.85
C MET A 170 7.39 -14.40 -15.51
N LYS A 171 8.68 -14.17 -15.27
CA LYS A 171 9.29 -14.31 -13.95
C LYS A 171 9.08 -13.01 -13.18
N GLN A 172 8.64 -13.11 -11.94
CA GLN A 172 8.41 -11.99 -11.05
C GLN A 172 9.02 -12.29 -9.68
N ILE A 173 9.35 -11.24 -8.94
CA ILE A 173 9.78 -11.34 -7.55
C ILE A 173 8.61 -10.90 -6.69
N LYS A 174 8.17 -11.77 -5.80
CA LYS A 174 7.24 -11.44 -4.73
C LYS A 174 8.03 -11.11 -3.48
N LEU A 175 7.80 -9.93 -2.91
CA LEU A 175 8.26 -9.58 -1.57
C LEU A 175 7.06 -9.58 -0.64
N THR A 176 7.18 -10.26 0.49
CA THR A 176 6.14 -10.35 1.51
C THR A 176 6.67 -9.75 2.80
N LEU A 177 6.14 -8.59 3.19
CA LEU A 177 6.41 -7.97 4.49
C LEU A 177 5.43 -8.52 5.53
N LYS A 178 5.90 -8.82 6.73
CA LYS A 178 5.08 -9.13 7.91
C LYS A 178 5.22 -7.99 8.94
N PRO A 179 4.46 -6.89 8.80
CA PRO A 179 4.67 -5.70 9.61
C PRO A 179 4.19 -5.94 11.04
N LYS A 180 4.97 -5.49 12.02
CA LYS A 180 4.56 -5.49 13.43
C LYS A 180 3.84 -4.20 13.84
N THR A 181 4.13 -3.12 13.12
CA THR A 181 3.66 -1.77 13.47
C THR A 181 3.22 -1.01 12.22
N SER A 182 2.40 0.02 12.40
CA SER A 182 1.99 0.92 11.32
C SER A 182 3.20 1.69 10.74
N PHE A 183 4.21 1.96 11.58
CA PHE A 183 5.48 2.53 11.16
C PHE A 183 6.24 1.63 10.17
N GLU A 184 6.38 0.33 10.46
CA GLU A 184 7.05 -0.60 9.54
C GLU A 184 6.35 -0.66 8.19
N LEU A 185 5.01 -0.71 8.19
CA LEU A 185 4.20 -0.71 6.99
C LEU A 185 4.38 0.58 6.16
N TRP A 186 4.34 1.73 6.81
CA TRP A 186 4.58 3.02 6.16
C TRP A 186 6.00 3.12 5.59
N LEU A 187 7.02 2.82 6.40
CA LEU A 187 8.41 2.92 6.00
C LEU A 187 8.71 2.01 4.80
N PHE A 188 8.17 0.79 4.81
CA PHE A 188 8.24 -0.11 3.66
C PHE A 188 7.60 0.50 2.41
N GLN A 189 6.36 1.00 2.50
CA GLN A 189 5.67 1.59 1.34
C GLN A 189 6.34 2.86 0.83
N ALA A 190 6.75 3.75 1.73
CA ALA A 190 7.40 5.01 1.40
C ALA A 190 8.75 4.77 0.71
N TYR A 191 9.56 3.86 1.24
CA TYR A 191 10.85 3.53 0.63
C TYR A 191 10.70 2.74 -0.67
N LEU A 192 9.73 1.82 -0.75
CA LEU A 192 9.40 1.10 -1.98
C LEU A 192 9.01 2.09 -3.08
N ASN A 193 8.13 3.04 -2.76
CA ASN A 193 7.69 4.06 -3.71
C ASN A 193 8.82 4.97 -4.18
N ARG A 194 9.80 5.23 -3.29
CA ARG A 194 10.99 6.01 -3.63
C ARG A 194 11.93 5.29 -4.58
N VAL A 195 12.13 3.98 -4.39
CA VAL A 195 13.10 3.18 -5.17
C VAL A 195 12.51 2.69 -6.51
N PHE A 196 11.23 2.35 -6.53
CA PHE A 196 10.58 1.71 -7.68
C PHE A 196 9.46 2.56 -8.33
N GLY A 197 9.16 3.75 -7.79
CA GLY A 197 7.98 4.53 -8.18
C GLY A 197 6.72 4.00 -7.50
N TYR A 198 5.55 4.58 -7.80
CA TYR A 198 4.31 4.20 -7.12
C TYR A 198 3.94 2.72 -7.39
N VAL A 199 4.02 1.90 -6.35
CA VAL A 199 3.66 0.47 -6.40
C VAL A 199 2.50 0.19 -5.45
N ARG A 200 1.45 -0.45 -5.97
CA ARG A 200 0.31 -0.89 -5.15
C ARG A 200 0.70 -2.10 -4.32
N LEU A 201 0.39 -2.06 -3.03
CA LEU A 201 0.62 -3.16 -2.13
C LEU A 201 -0.65 -4.01 -2.01
N THR A 202 -0.51 -5.32 -2.22
CA THR A 202 -1.63 -6.29 -2.17
C THR A 202 -1.57 -7.06 -0.86
N GLU A 203 -2.70 -7.30 -0.20
CA GLU A 203 -2.70 -7.82 1.18
C GLU A 203 -3.01 -9.32 1.25
N PRO A 204 -2.37 -10.06 2.17
CA PRO A 204 -3.02 -11.22 2.80
C PRO A 204 -3.53 -10.92 4.23
N TYR A 205 -4.86 -11.00 4.37
CA TYR A 205 -5.68 -11.07 5.60
C TYR A 205 -5.51 -9.99 6.69
N ILE A 206 -6.59 -9.22 6.91
CA ILE A 206 -6.86 -8.49 8.15
C ILE A 206 -7.65 -9.41 9.09
N VAL A 207 -7.14 -9.62 10.32
CA VAL A 207 -7.95 -10.17 11.41
C VAL A 207 -8.89 -9.07 11.87
N SER A 208 -10.17 -9.16 11.50
CA SER A 208 -11.21 -8.36 12.15
C SER A 208 -11.50 -8.97 13.51
N ALA A 209 -11.37 -8.15 14.56
CA ALA A 209 -12.15 -8.36 15.78
C ALA A 209 -13.65 -8.22 15.47
#